data_AF-A0A3Q0JMV2-F1
#
_entry.id   AF-A0A3Q0JMV2-F1
#
_cell.length_a   1.000
_cell.length_b   1.000
_cell.length_c   1.000
_cell.angle_alpha   90.00
_cell.angle_beta   90.00
_cell.angle_gamma   90.00
#
_symmetry.space_group_name_H-M   'P 1'
#
loop_
_entity.id
_entity.type
_entity.pdbx_description
1 polymer ?
#
loop_
_entity_poly.entity_id
_entity_poly.type
_entity_poly.pdbx_seq_one_letter_code
_entity_poly.pdbx_strand_id
1 'polypeptide(L)'
;EGYNGSACLHKFICELSSAPVLQSGLLSQLIHILLTPSSSEVEERLSSYSEAERRGSAGLECDREYSGCDTELTEVLPFWEEE
;
A
#
# COMPACT_ATOMS: atom_id res chain seq x y z
N GLU A 1 -20.20 -4.69 8.50
CA GLU A 1 -20.04 -4.60 7.04
C GLU A 1 -18.57 -4.91 6.71
N GLY A 2 -18.27 -5.34 5.49
CA GLY A 2 -16.89 -5.70 5.09
C GLY A 2 -16.21 -4.58 4.31
N TYR A 3 -14.88 -4.56 4.31
CA TYR A 3 -14.10 -3.58 3.55
C TYR A 3 -14.18 -3.83 2.04
N ASN A 4 -14.10 -2.76 1.24
CA ASN A 4 -13.74 -2.89 -0.17
C ASN A 4 -12.23 -3.21 -0.26
N GLY A 5 -11.91 -4.49 -0.05
CA GLY A 5 -10.52 -4.95 0.06
C GLY A 5 -9.67 -4.59 -1.16
N SER A 6 -10.27 -4.54 -2.36
CA SER A 6 -9.55 -4.12 -3.57
C SER A 6 -9.18 -2.63 -3.54
N ALA A 7 -10.13 -1.74 -3.18
CA ALA A 7 -9.86 -0.32 -3.05
C ALA A 7 -8.82 -0.03 -1.96
N CYS A 8 -8.95 -0.69 -0.80
CA CYS A 8 -7.99 -0.53 0.30
C CYS A 8 -6.60 -1.04 -0.06
N LEU A 9 -6.49 -2.17 -0.76
CA LEU A 9 -5.18 -2.66 -1.19
C LEU A 9 -4.47 -1.67 -2.12
N HIS A 10 -5.19 -1.02 -3.04
CA HIS A 10 -4.59 0.04 -3.87
C HIS A 10 -4.17 1.25 -3.04
N LYS A 11 -5.01 1.68 -2.09
CA LYS A 11 -4.69 2.77 -1.16
C LYS A 11 -3.39 2.50 -0.41
N PHE A 12 -3.27 1.33 0.22
CA PHE A 12 -2.09 0.97 1.02
C PHE A 12 -0.80 0.88 0.20
N ILE A 13 -0.87 0.33 -1.02
CA ILE A 13 0.29 0.30 -1.94
C ILE A 13 0.73 1.71 -2.30
N CYS A 14 -0.22 2.60 -2.61
CA CYS A 14 0.07 4.00 -2.91
C CYS A 14 0.71 4.70 -1.70
N GLU A 15 0.12 4.57 -0.51
CA GLU A 15 0.61 5.20 0.71
C GLU A 15 2.05 4.77 1.05
N LEU A 16 2.32 3.46 1.05
CA LEU A 16 3.65 2.91 1.32
C LEU A 16 4.71 3.32 0.30
N SER A 17 4.29 3.60 -0.93
CA SER A 17 5.18 4.07 -1.99
C SER A 17 5.42 5.60 -1.92
N SER A 18 4.48 6.36 -1.35
CA SER A 18 4.57 7.83 -1.24
C SER A 18 5.53 8.34 -0.19
N ALA A 19 5.70 7.58 0.88
CA ALA A 19 6.66 7.83 1.92
C ALA A 19 7.32 6.49 2.24
N PRO A 20 8.51 6.19 1.68
CA PRO A 20 9.27 5.03 2.13
C PRO A 20 9.67 5.30 3.58
N VAL A 21 8.84 4.83 4.51
CA VAL A 21 9.09 4.88 5.94
C VAL A 21 10.47 4.29 6.14
N LEU A 22 11.31 4.90 6.97
CA LEU A 22 12.55 4.25 7.41
C LEU A 22 12.13 2.95 8.11
N GLN A 23 12.25 1.83 7.40
CA GLN A 23 11.72 0.54 7.83
C GLN A 23 12.56 0.01 8.98
N SER A 24 12.14 0.30 10.21
CA SER A 24 12.63 -0.35 11.40
C SER A 24 11.93 -1.71 11.55
N GLY A 25 12.69 -2.78 11.75
CA GLY A 25 12.15 -4.12 12.00
C GLY A 25 11.90 -4.99 10.75
N LEU A 26 11.86 -6.31 10.97
CA LEU A 26 11.67 -7.32 9.92
C LEU A 26 10.25 -7.28 9.33
N LEU A 27 9.25 -7.06 10.17
CA LEU A 27 7.85 -7.10 9.77
C LEU A 27 7.48 -5.93 8.86
N SER A 28 7.98 -4.73 9.16
CA SER A 28 7.86 -3.56 8.29
C SER A 28 8.48 -3.81 6.91
N GLN A 29 9.67 -4.42 6.87
CA GLN A 29 10.31 -4.82 5.61
C GLN A 29 9.50 -5.86 4.84
N LEU A 30 8.96 -6.88 5.51
CA LEU A 30 8.11 -7.89 4.87
C LEU A 30 6.84 -7.27 4.29
N ILE A 31 6.17 -6.38 5.03
CA ILE A 31 4.99 -5.67 4.53
C ILE A 31 5.34 -4.84 3.31
N HIS A 32 6.46 -4.09 3.37
CA HIS A 32 6.90 -3.28 2.24
C HIS A 32 7.13 -4.15 1.00
N ILE A 33 7.84 -5.28 1.13
CA ILE A 33 8.06 -6.21 0.02
C ILE A 33 6.72 -6.73 -0.54
N LEU A 34 5.78 -7.11 0.33
CA LEU A 34 4.47 -7.64 -0.07
C LEU A 34 3.58 -6.59 -0.75
N LEU A 35 3.74 -5.32 -0.40
CA LEU A 35 2.96 -4.20 -0.91
C LEU A 35 3.74 -3.31 -1.88
N THR A 36 4.81 -3.85 -2.48
CA THR A 36 5.62 -3.20 -3.52
C THR A 36 5.58 -4.05 -4.80
N PRO A 37 4.57 -3.84 -5.67
CA PRO A 37 4.40 -4.61 -6.91
C PRO A 37 5.66 -4.73 -7.77
N SER A 38 6.49 -3.68 -7.82
CA SER A 38 7.77 -3.66 -8.54
C SER A 38 8.80 -4.69 -8.06
N SER A 39 8.60 -5.31 -6.88
CA SER A 39 9.44 -6.40 -6.36
C SER A 39 9.21 -7.74 -7.06
N SER A 40 8.27 -7.81 -8.02
CA SER A 40 7.88 -9.02 -8.75
C SER A 40 7.69 -8.76 -10.24
N GLU A 41 7.75 -9.80 -11.06
CA GLU A 41 7.32 -9.71 -12.46
C GLU A 41 5.80 -9.57 -12.50
N VAL A 42 5.33 -8.36 -12.83
CA VAL A 42 3.90 -8.03 -12.80
C VAL A 42 3.21 -8.63 -14.04
N GLU A 43 2.38 -9.65 -13.82
CA GLU A 43 1.41 -10.07 -14.84
C GLU A 43 0.49 -8.90 -15.22
N GLU A 44 0.13 -8.77 -16.51
CA GLU A 44 -0.69 -7.67 -17.04
C GLU A 44 -2.00 -7.43 -16.24
N ARG A 45 -2.54 -8.49 -15.64
CA ARG A 45 -3.74 -8.49 -14.78
C ARG A 45 -3.58 -7.76 -13.45
N LEU A 46 -2.35 -7.50 -13.02
CA LEU A 46 -2.01 -6.81 -11.77
C LEU A 46 -1.53 -5.37 -12.00
N SER A 47 -1.61 -4.88 -13.24
CA SER A 47 -1.18 -3.53 -13.65
C SER A 47 -1.79 -2.41 -12.82
N SER A 48 -3.02 -2.57 -12.32
CA SER A 48 -3.67 -1.56 -11.47
C SER A 48 -2.95 -1.34 -10.13
N TYR A 49 -2.33 -2.39 -9.59
CA TYR A 49 -1.55 -2.30 -8.36
C TYR A 49 -0.20 -1.60 -8.60
N SER A 50 0.46 -1.89 -9.72
CA SER A 50 1.68 -1.18 -10.13
C SER A 50 1.43 0.30 -10.42
N GLU A 51 0.26 0.64 -10.95
CA GLU A 51 -0.14 2.02 -11.12
C GLU A 51 -0.34 2.73 -9.78
N ALA A 52 -0.93 2.04 -8.78
CA ALA A 52 -1.02 2.59 -7.43
C ALA A 52 0.35 2.89 -6.82
N GLU A 53 1.31 1.97 -6.98
CA GLU A 53 2.70 2.18 -6.56
C GLU A 53 3.31 3.39 -7.27
N ARG A 54 3.19 3.47 -8.60
CA ARG A 54 3.70 4.62 -9.37
C ARG A 54 3.12 5.95 -8.91
N ARG A 55 1.84 5.99 -8.57
CA ARG A 55 1.16 7.20 -8.09
C ARG A 55 1.64 7.61 -6.71
N GLY A 56 1.82 6.64 -5.81
CA GLY A 56 2.45 6.85 -4.52
C GLY A 56 3.85 7.45 -4.67
N SER A 57 4.73 6.77 -5.42
CA SER A 57 6.09 7.25 -5.72
C SER A 57 6.15 8.64 -6.38
N ALA A 58 5.11 9.02 -7.12
CA ALA A 58 4.99 10.35 -7.73
C ALA A 58 4.49 11.44 -6.76
N GLY A 59 4.16 11.09 -5.52
CA GLY A 59 3.72 12.01 -4.48
C GLY A 59 2.25 12.44 -4.60
N LEU A 60 1.39 11.62 -5.21
CA LEU A 60 -0.04 11.90 -5.27
C LEU A 60 -0.72 11.69 -3.91
N GLU A 61 -1.84 12.38 -3.70
CA GLU A 61 -2.70 12.21 -2.51
C GLU A 61 -3.51 10.91 -2.60
N CYS A 62 -2.98 9.81 -2.06
CA CYS A 62 -3.57 8.47 -2.13
C CYS A 62 -4.99 8.37 -1.56
N ASP A 63 -5.31 9.12 -0.49
CA ASP A 63 -6.66 9.18 0.09
C ASP A 63 -7.72 9.68 -0.90
N ARG A 64 -7.34 10.68 -1.72
CA ARG A 64 -8.24 11.24 -2.72
C ARG A 64 -8.45 10.29 -3.87
N GLU A 65 -7.37 9.66 -4.32
CA GLU A 65 -7.42 8.73 -5.46
C GLU A 65 -8.19 7.45 -5.12
N TYR A 66 -8.07 6.98 -3.87
CA TYR A 66 -8.68 5.73 -3.40
C TYR A 66 -9.75 5.96 -2.33
N SER A 67 -10.65 6.91 -2.57
CA SER A 67 -11.80 7.25 -1.70
C SER A 67 -12.81 6.12 -1.48
N GLY A 68 -12.66 4.98 -2.17
CA GLY A 68 -13.44 3.76 -1.91
C GLY A 68 -12.94 2.96 -0.69
N CYS A 69 -11.90 3.44 -0.01
CA CYS A 69 -11.39 2.89 1.23
C CYS A 69 -11.34 3.96 2.34
N ASP A 70 -12.21 3.80 3.34
CA ASP A 70 -12.28 4.66 4.52
C ASP A 70 -11.37 4.18 5.66
N THR A 71 -10.53 3.19 5.39
CA THR A 71 -9.69 2.49 6.38
C THR A 71 -8.24 2.86 6.14
N GLU A 72 -7.50 3.10 7.21
CA GLU A 72 -6.05 3.24 7.15
C GLU A 72 -5.37 1.88 7.22
N LEU A 73 -4.13 1.79 6.69
CA LEU A 73 -3.33 0.57 6.84
C LEU A 73 -3.36 0.20 8.31
N THR A 74 -2.96 1.16 9.17
CA THR A 74 -3.57 1.65 10.43
C THR A 74 -4.48 0.75 11.29
N GLU A 75 -5.50 0.22 10.65
CA GLU A 75 -6.57 -0.47 11.34
C GLU A 75 -6.57 -1.96 11.02
N VAL A 76 -5.87 -2.35 9.95
CA VAL A 76 -5.83 -3.71 9.40
C VAL A 76 -4.68 -4.53 9.99
N LEU A 77 -3.50 -3.94 10.15
CA LEU A 77 -2.30 -4.60 10.71
C LEU A 77 -1.80 -3.86 11.96
N PRO A 78 -2.58 -3.83 13.07
CA PRO A 78 -2.31 -3.03 14.28
C PRO A 78 -0.94 -3.26 14.92
N PHE A 79 -0.17 -4.23 14.43
CA PHE A 79 1.17 -4.60 14.84
C PHE A 79 2.30 -3.83 14.12
N TRP A 80 2.07 -2.96 13.12
CA TRP A 80 3.18 -2.22 12.46
C TRP A 80 3.86 -1.16 13.35
N GLU A 81 3.30 -0.87 14.52
CA GLU A 81 3.79 0.16 15.46
C GLU A 81 4.61 -0.44 16.61
N GLU A 82 4.81 -1.76 16.66
CA GLU A 82 5.72 -2.35 17.64
C GLU A 82 7.18 -2.32 17.14
N GLU A 83 7.92 -1.38 17.77
CA GLU A 83 9.37 -1.08 17.84
C GLU A 83 9.97 0.00 16.92
#